data_AF-A0A8C6TUU7-F1
#
_entry.id   AF-A0A8C6TUU7-F1
#
_cell.length_a   1.000
_cell.length_b   1.000
_cell.length_c   1.000
_cell.angle_alpha   90.00
_cell.angle_beta   90.00
_cell.angle_gamma   90.00
#
_symmetry.space_group_name_H-M   'P 1'
#
loop_
_entity.id
_entity.type
_entity.pdbx_description
1 polymer ?
#
loop_
_entity_poly.entity_id
_entity_poly.type
_entity_poly.pdbx_seq_one_letter_code
_entity_poly.pdbx_strand_id
1 'polypeptide(L)'
;MSGQSLTDRIAAAHHSMTGSAISKAVCKATTHEVSAPKKKHLDYLIHCTNELNVSIPHLADTLLERTATNSWIVVFKALITTHHLMMYGNERLMQYLASRNTLFNLNNFLDKAALQGYNMSTFIRRYSRYLNEKAMSYRLAAVDFTKMKRGADGVMRTMNTEKLIKTLPIIQTQLDALLDFQPNSNELTNGVINTAFMLLFKDSIRIFAAYNEGVINMLEKYFDMKKNQCKEALEIYKTFLNRMTKLSEFLKVAERVGIDQGDYLDLAQAPTSLLEALEQHLASLDGRKLKDLSTGTQYLLLPQISTYGSIIALV
;
A
#
# COMPACT_ATOMS: atom_id res chain seq x y z
N MET A 1 9.45 13.22 34.53
CA MET A 1 10.40 12.08 34.51
C MET A 1 10.29 11.38 33.16
N SER A 2 11.39 11.10 32.46
CA SER A 2 11.35 10.48 31.13
C SER A 2 10.78 9.06 31.21
N GLY A 3 9.65 8.77 30.56
CA GLY A 3 9.02 7.45 30.49
C GLY A 3 9.81 6.37 29.72
N GLN A 4 11.15 6.47 29.66
CA GLN A 4 12.01 5.50 28.99
C GLN A 4 12.47 4.42 29.98
N SER A 5 12.40 3.15 29.57
CA SER A 5 12.83 2.03 30.40
C SER A 5 14.33 2.08 30.68
N LEU A 6 14.81 1.29 31.65
CA LEU A 6 16.24 1.12 31.88
C LEU A 6 16.93 0.48 30.64
N THR A 7 16.28 -0.50 30.01
CA THR A 7 16.78 -1.16 28.79
C THR A 7 16.96 -0.19 27.63
N ASP A 8 16.01 0.74 27.45
CA ASP A 8 16.09 1.78 26.43
C ASP A 8 17.26 2.74 26.67
N ARG A 9 17.46 3.13 27.93
CA ARG A 9 18.56 4.03 28.32
C ARG A 9 19.92 3.39 28.11
N ILE A 10 20.08 2.11 28.46
CA ILE A 10 21.33 1.35 28.24
C ILE A 10 21.63 1.23 26.75
N ALA A 11 20.66 0.84 25.92
CA ALA A 11 20.85 0.73 24.48
C ALA A 11 21.24 2.07 23.83
N ALA A 12 20.56 3.16 24.20
CA ALA A 12 20.88 4.49 23.69
C ALA A 12 22.26 5.01 24.17
N ALA A 13 22.68 4.64 25.39
CA ALA A 13 24.00 4.96 25.92
C ALA A 13 25.10 4.21 25.17
N HIS A 14 24.93 2.90 24.93
CA HIS A 14 25.86 2.09 24.15
C HIS A 14 26.13 2.71 22.76
N HIS A 15 25.09 3.11 22.02
CA HIS A 15 25.29 3.75 20.72
C HIS A 15 25.88 5.17 20.79
N SER A 16 25.76 5.84 21.93
CA SER A 16 26.48 7.10 22.17
C SER A 16 27.97 6.84 22.34
N MET A 17 28.34 5.71 22.96
CA MET A 17 29.74 5.29 23.12
C MET A 17 30.36 4.80 21.81
N THR A 18 29.58 4.11 20.96
CA THR A 18 30.04 3.67 19.63
C THR A 18 29.97 4.77 18.56
N GLY A 19 29.54 5.99 18.91
CA GLY A 19 29.47 7.14 17.98
C GLY A 19 28.37 7.07 16.91
N SER A 20 27.51 6.05 16.90
CA SER A 20 26.47 5.88 15.87
C SER A 20 25.20 6.68 16.22
N ALA A 21 25.12 7.91 15.70
CA ALA A 21 23.94 8.77 15.87
C ALA A 21 22.66 8.15 15.28
N ILE A 22 22.79 7.41 14.17
CA ILE A 22 21.70 6.67 13.53
C ILE A 22 21.15 5.60 14.46
N SER A 23 22.02 4.73 15.00
CA SER A 23 21.57 3.62 15.86
C SER A 23 20.92 4.15 17.14
N LYS A 24 21.47 5.22 17.71
CA LYS A 24 20.84 5.93 18.84
C LYS A 24 19.45 6.47 18.49
N ALA A 25 19.28 7.08 17.32
CA ALA A 25 17.99 7.59 16.88
C ALA A 25 16.96 6.47 16.65
N VAL A 26 17.38 5.36 16.02
CA VAL A 26 16.54 4.16 15.85
C VAL A 26 16.10 3.62 17.22
N CYS A 27 17.01 3.41 18.17
CA CYS A 27 16.63 2.96 19.52
C CYS A 27 15.63 3.89 20.20
N LYS A 28 15.79 5.22 20.04
CA LYS A 28 14.86 6.21 20.59
C LYS A 28 13.50 6.26 19.88
N ALA A 29 13.44 5.89 18.60
CA ALA A 29 12.18 5.72 17.87
C ALA A 29 11.47 4.42 18.28
N THR A 30 12.22 3.38 18.67
CA THR A 30 11.73 2.03 18.98
C THR A 30 11.87 1.66 20.47
N THR A 31 11.55 2.59 21.37
CA THR A 31 11.56 2.35 22.83
C THR A 31 10.46 1.39 23.26
N HIS A 32 10.52 0.88 24.49
CA HIS A 32 9.48 0.03 25.09
C HIS A 32 8.25 0.81 25.58
N GLU A 33 8.22 2.13 25.37
CA GLU A 33 7.05 2.98 25.66
C GLU A 33 5.90 2.65 24.70
N VAL A 34 4.72 2.32 25.24
CA VAL A 34 3.48 2.01 24.49
C VAL A 34 2.85 3.29 23.93
N SER A 35 3.61 3.96 23.07
CA SER A 35 3.24 5.18 22.38
C SER A 35 3.79 5.15 20.96
N ALA A 36 3.25 6.03 20.11
CA ALA A 36 3.81 6.27 18.78
C ALA A 36 5.33 6.57 18.85
N PRO A 37 6.12 6.19 17.84
CA PRO A 37 7.47 6.71 17.67
C PRO A 37 7.45 8.24 17.69
N LYS A 38 8.27 8.85 18.54
CA LYS A 38 8.23 10.31 18.74
C LYS A 38 8.66 11.03 17.47
N LYS A 39 7.87 12.02 17.04
CA LYS A 39 8.08 12.79 15.81
C LYS A 39 9.53 13.27 15.63
N LYS A 40 10.13 13.86 16.67
CA LYS A 40 11.53 14.33 16.63
C LYS A 40 12.56 13.27 16.23
N HIS A 41 12.31 11.99 16.49
CA HIS A 41 13.20 10.90 16.08
C HIS A 41 12.93 10.46 14.66
N LEU A 42 11.65 10.46 14.23
CA LEU A 42 11.28 10.22 12.84
C LEU A 42 11.84 11.32 11.93
N ASP A 43 11.67 12.60 12.28
CA ASP A 43 12.18 13.75 11.53
C ASP A 43 13.70 13.68 11.35
N TYR A 44 14.42 13.31 12.43
CA TYR A 44 15.87 13.12 12.36
C TYR A 44 16.26 11.97 11.43
N LEU A 45 15.56 10.83 11.50
CA LEU A 45 15.83 9.70 10.61
C LEU A 45 15.49 10.01 9.14
N ILE A 46 14.43 10.78 8.87
CA ILE A 46 14.11 11.30 7.54
C ILE A 46 15.25 12.17 7.03
N HIS A 47 15.73 13.12 7.85
CA HIS A 47 16.88 13.94 7.49
C HIS A 47 18.11 13.07 7.14
N CYS A 48 18.43 12.07 7.96
CA CYS A 48 19.49 11.12 7.67
C CYS A 48 19.34 10.41 6.31
N THR A 49 18.12 10.10 5.85
CA THR A 49 17.94 9.48 4.52
C THR A 49 18.31 10.40 3.35
N ASN A 50 18.25 11.72 3.55
CA ASN A 50 18.58 12.71 2.52
C ASN A 50 20.08 13.02 2.46
N GLU A 51 20.82 12.77 3.55
CA GLU A 51 22.25 13.01 3.61
C GLU A 51 23.03 11.99 2.76
N LEU A 52 23.85 12.47 1.83
CA LEU A 52 24.62 11.60 0.91
C LEU A 52 25.63 10.73 1.66
N ASN A 53 26.25 11.30 2.71
CA ASN A 53 27.27 10.63 3.52
C ASN A 53 26.70 9.63 4.55
N VAL A 54 25.38 9.56 4.68
CA VAL A 54 24.73 8.58 5.55
C VAL A 54 24.60 7.23 4.82
N SER A 55 25.05 6.18 5.50
CA SER A 55 24.86 4.79 5.07
C SER A 55 23.40 4.37 5.23
N ILE A 56 22.69 4.30 4.11
CA ILE A 56 21.33 3.75 4.02
C ILE A 56 21.29 2.27 4.42
N PRO A 57 22.24 1.41 4.01
CA PRO A 57 22.31 0.03 4.49
C PRO A 57 22.34 -0.07 6.02
N HIS A 58 23.21 0.71 6.66
CA HIS A 58 23.35 0.71 8.12
C HIS A 58 22.06 1.14 8.83
N LEU A 59 21.40 2.19 8.32
CA LEU A 59 20.10 2.64 8.85
C LEU A 59 19.04 1.53 8.75
N ALA A 60 18.92 0.92 7.57
CA ALA A 60 17.95 -0.15 7.32
C ALA A 60 18.25 -1.40 8.17
N ASP A 61 19.50 -1.84 8.20
CA ASP A 61 19.91 -3.02 8.99
C ASP A 61 19.69 -2.79 10.48
N THR A 62 19.97 -1.58 11.00
CA THR A 62 19.65 -1.25 12.40
C THR A 62 18.15 -1.36 12.68
N LEU A 63 17.27 -0.93 11.75
CA LEU A 63 15.81 -1.10 11.91
C LEU A 63 15.40 -2.57 11.87
N LEU A 64 16.00 -3.37 10.98
CA LEU A 64 15.76 -4.81 10.89
C LEU A 64 16.18 -5.52 12.19
N GLU A 65 17.32 -5.16 12.77
CA GLU A 65 17.78 -5.69 14.06
C GLU A 65 16.77 -5.44 15.18
N ARG A 66 16.09 -4.27 15.20
CA ARG A 66 15.04 -4.00 16.19
C ARG A 66 13.86 -4.96 16.05
N THR A 67 13.58 -5.48 14.86
CA THR A 67 12.51 -6.47 14.63
C THR A 67 12.86 -7.87 15.12
N ALA A 68 14.11 -8.16 15.45
CA ALA A 68 14.55 -9.45 15.98
C ALA A 68 14.34 -9.60 17.51
N THR A 69 13.77 -8.60 18.16
CA THR A 69 13.46 -8.64 19.60
C THR A 69 12.14 -9.36 19.87
N ASN A 70 11.93 -9.85 21.10
CA ASN A 70 10.67 -10.49 21.49
C ASN A 70 9.57 -9.49 21.90
N SER A 71 9.87 -8.20 22.03
CA SER A 71 8.91 -7.20 22.48
C SER A 71 8.04 -6.72 21.32
N TRP A 72 6.74 -6.98 21.39
CA TRP A 72 5.79 -6.50 20.37
C TRP A 72 5.88 -4.99 20.16
N ILE A 73 6.14 -4.21 21.23
CA ILE A 73 6.23 -2.75 21.18
C ILE A 73 7.40 -2.32 20.31
N VAL A 74 8.58 -2.90 20.55
CA VAL A 74 9.81 -2.58 19.82
C VAL A 74 9.68 -2.99 18.36
N VAL A 75 9.24 -4.23 18.11
CA VAL A 75 9.07 -4.76 16.76
C VAL A 75 8.07 -3.92 15.96
N PHE A 76 6.89 -3.63 16.53
CA PHE A 76 5.88 -2.85 15.82
C PHE A 76 6.35 -1.41 15.55
N LYS A 77 7.02 -0.77 16.52
CA LYS A 77 7.58 0.58 16.31
C LYS A 77 8.71 0.61 15.29
N ALA A 78 9.51 -0.46 15.17
CA ALA A 78 10.51 -0.58 14.11
C ALA A 78 9.87 -0.69 12.71
N LEU A 79 8.79 -1.48 12.59
CA LEU A 79 8.01 -1.55 11.35
C LEU A 79 7.37 -0.19 11.01
N ILE A 80 6.74 0.48 11.99
CA ILE A 80 6.14 1.82 11.81
C ILE A 80 7.19 2.83 11.39
N THR A 81 8.36 2.83 12.04
CA THR A 81 9.47 3.73 11.69
C THR A 81 9.94 3.46 10.26
N THR A 82 10.08 2.19 9.86
CA THR A 82 10.46 1.83 8.49
C THR A 82 9.43 2.32 7.49
N HIS A 83 8.13 2.06 7.72
CA HIS A 83 7.04 2.55 6.86
C HIS A 83 7.05 4.07 6.74
N HIS A 84 7.24 4.77 7.86
CA HIS A 84 7.33 6.23 7.89
C HIS A 84 8.48 6.73 6.99
N LEU A 85 9.65 6.10 7.05
CA LEU A 85 10.77 6.46 6.19
C LEU A 85 10.54 6.09 4.72
N MET A 86 9.83 5.00 4.42
CA MET A 86 9.43 4.68 3.05
C MET A 86 8.52 5.77 2.46
N MET A 87 7.60 6.32 3.27
CA MET A 87 6.68 7.37 2.84
C MET A 87 7.34 8.75 2.73
N TYR A 88 8.05 9.19 3.76
CA TYR A 88 8.48 10.59 3.92
C TYR A 88 10.00 10.78 3.77
N GLY A 89 10.77 9.69 3.76
CA GLY A 89 12.21 9.73 3.52
C GLY A 89 12.58 9.75 2.04
N ASN A 90 13.89 9.85 1.81
CA ASN A 90 14.48 9.77 0.48
C ASN A 90 14.26 8.39 -0.15
N GLU A 91 14.08 8.35 -1.47
CA GLU A 91 13.85 7.10 -2.20
C GLU A 91 15.01 6.10 -2.10
N ARG A 92 16.24 6.55 -1.80
CA ARG A 92 17.39 5.67 -1.57
C ARG A 92 17.10 4.57 -0.55
N LEU A 93 16.33 4.87 0.50
CA LEU A 93 15.92 3.85 1.47
C LEU A 93 15.01 2.81 0.81
N MET A 94 13.98 3.26 0.11
CA MET A 94 13.03 2.37 -0.57
C MET A 94 13.73 1.47 -1.59
N GLN A 95 14.63 2.05 -2.40
CA GLN A 95 15.46 1.33 -3.36
C GLN A 95 16.32 0.26 -2.68
N TYR A 96 16.98 0.61 -1.57
CA TYR A 96 17.76 -0.37 -0.80
C TYR A 96 16.88 -1.50 -0.28
N LEU A 97 15.74 -1.20 0.37
CA LEU A 97 14.85 -2.23 0.90
C LEU A 97 14.30 -3.15 -0.21
N ALA A 98 13.93 -2.58 -1.37
CA ALA A 98 13.46 -3.32 -2.53
C ALA A 98 14.55 -4.19 -3.18
N SER A 99 15.83 -3.80 -3.07
CA SER A 99 16.96 -4.57 -3.59
C SER A 99 17.26 -5.84 -2.78
N ARG A 100 16.73 -5.97 -1.57
CA ARG A 100 16.99 -7.12 -0.70
C ARG A 100 16.17 -8.34 -1.11
N ASN A 101 16.76 -9.52 -0.95
CA ASN A 101 16.06 -10.79 -1.12
C ASN A 101 15.09 -11.08 0.03
N THR A 102 15.47 -10.66 1.25
CA THR A 102 14.67 -10.81 2.47
C THR A 102 14.64 -9.49 3.23
N LEU A 103 13.45 -9.13 3.70
CA LEU A 103 13.21 -7.91 4.48
C LEU A 103 12.77 -8.27 5.90
N PHE A 104 11.47 -8.42 6.18
CA PHE A 104 10.98 -8.84 7.50
C PHE A 104 10.56 -10.31 7.48
N ASN A 105 11.10 -11.13 8.40
CA ASN A 105 10.69 -12.52 8.59
C ASN A 105 9.89 -12.69 9.89
N LEU A 106 8.68 -12.11 9.91
CA LEU A 106 7.86 -12.05 11.12
C LEU A 106 6.60 -12.92 11.05
N ASN A 107 6.47 -13.82 10.05
CA ASN A 107 5.28 -14.65 9.83
C ASN A 107 4.86 -15.48 11.07
N ASN A 108 5.82 -15.84 11.92
CA ASN A 108 5.62 -16.60 13.15
C ASN A 108 5.86 -15.76 14.43
N PHE A 109 5.93 -14.44 14.31
CA PHE A 109 6.14 -13.56 15.46
C PHE A 109 5.03 -13.73 16.49
N LEU A 110 5.42 -13.90 17.75
CA LEU A 110 4.49 -14.10 18.86
C LEU A 110 5.12 -13.66 20.19
N ASP A 111 4.62 -12.55 20.73
CA ASP A 111 4.92 -12.09 22.09
C ASP A 111 3.88 -12.65 23.07
N LYS A 112 4.29 -13.54 23.96
CA LYS A 112 3.43 -14.19 24.96
C LYS A 112 3.51 -13.53 26.35
N ALA A 113 4.24 -12.43 26.50
CA ALA A 113 4.48 -11.83 27.82
C ALA A 113 3.21 -11.30 28.48
N ALA A 114 2.25 -10.82 27.69
CA ALA A 114 0.95 -10.32 28.15
C ALA A 114 -0.12 -10.49 27.06
N LEU A 115 -1.40 -10.44 27.45
CA LEU A 115 -2.53 -10.54 26.51
C LEU A 115 -2.45 -9.50 25.37
N GLN A 116 -2.01 -8.28 25.69
CA GLN A 116 -1.80 -7.25 24.68
C GLN A 116 -0.73 -7.64 23.66
N GLY A 117 0.38 -8.25 24.11
CA GLY A 117 1.43 -8.75 23.20
C GLY A 117 0.92 -9.85 22.27
N TYR A 118 0.10 -10.76 22.79
CA TYR A 118 -0.53 -11.81 22.00
C TYR A 118 -1.42 -11.22 20.89
N ASN A 119 -2.29 -10.27 21.25
CA ASN A 119 -3.19 -9.61 20.29
C ASN A 119 -2.41 -8.81 19.23
N MET A 120 -1.40 -8.04 19.65
CA MET A 120 -0.60 -7.21 18.74
C MET A 120 0.28 -8.04 17.80
N SER A 121 0.64 -9.28 18.18
CA SER A 121 1.43 -10.17 17.33
C SER A 121 0.74 -10.51 16.00
N THR A 122 -0.58 -10.60 15.98
CA THR A 122 -1.36 -10.79 14.74
C THR A 122 -1.23 -9.59 13.80
N PHE A 123 -1.33 -8.37 14.34
CA PHE A 123 -1.16 -7.15 13.56
C PHE A 123 0.27 -6.94 13.06
N ILE A 124 1.27 -7.30 13.87
CA ILE A 124 2.69 -7.27 13.47
C ILE A 124 2.93 -8.16 12.25
N ARG A 125 2.40 -9.40 12.27
CA ARG A 125 2.48 -10.33 11.14
C ARG A 125 1.89 -9.73 9.86
N ARG A 126 0.65 -9.25 9.93
CA ARG A 126 -0.05 -8.63 8.79
C ARG A 126 0.65 -7.36 8.28
N TYR A 127 1.07 -6.48 9.19
CA TYR A 127 1.75 -5.23 8.85
C TYR A 127 3.12 -5.48 8.21
N SER A 128 3.89 -6.44 8.74
CA SER A 128 5.18 -6.83 8.15
C SER A 128 5.03 -7.40 6.74
N ARG A 129 3.98 -8.20 6.49
CA ARG A 129 3.63 -8.70 5.15
C ARG A 129 3.34 -7.55 4.19
N TYR A 130 2.57 -6.55 4.62
CA TYR A 130 2.33 -5.36 3.82
C TYR A 130 3.63 -4.61 3.47
N LEU A 131 4.55 -4.40 4.42
CA LEU A 131 5.81 -3.70 4.13
C LEU A 131 6.71 -4.49 3.18
N ASN A 132 6.77 -5.82 3.33
CA ASN A 132 7.45 -6.69 2.37
C ASN A 132 6.83 -6.55 0.97
N GLU A 133 5.50 -6.55 0.88
CA GLU A 133 4.80 -6.40 -0.40
C GLU A 133 5.00 -5.01 -1.00
N LYS A 134 5.02 -3.94 -0.19
CA LYS A 134 5.33 -2.57 -0.66
C LYS A 134 6.74 -2.52 -1.27
N ALA A 135 7.74 -3.15 -0.63
CA ALA A 135 9.09 -3.25 -1.17
C ALA A 135 9.15 -4.08 -2.47
N MET A 136 8.42 -5.20 -2.51
CA MET A 136 8.33 -6.05 -3.69
C MET A 136 7.66 -5.35 -4.88
N SER A 137 6.57 -4.66 -4.63
CA SER A 137 5.85 -3.85 -5.59
C SER A 137 6.77 -2.80 -6.24
N TYR A 138 7.55 -2.08 -5.42
CA TYR A 138 8.57 -1.16 -5.94
C TYR A 138 9.64 -1.86 -6.78
N ARG A 139 10.12 -3.04 -6.36
CA ARG A 139 11.08 -3.83 -7.14
C ARG A 139 10.54 -4.21 -8.52
N LEU A 140 9.27 -4.61 -8.61
CA LEU A 140 8.65 -5.03 -9.87
C LEU A 140 8.30 -3.86 -10.78
N ALA A 141 7.81 -2.75 -10.21
CA ALA A 141 7.30 -1.61 -10.97
C ALA A 141 8.35 -0.50 -11.20
N ALA A 142 9.45 -0.50 -10.45
CA ALA A 142 10.46 0.56 -10.37
C ALA A 142 9.87 1.94 -10.00
N VAL A 143 8.71 1.96 -9.35
CA VAL A 143 8.01 3.17 -8.90
C VAL A 143 7.30 2.90 -7.57
N ASP A 144 7.17 3.91 -6.71
CA ASP A 144 6.27 3.84 -5.55
C ASP A 144 4.89 4.31 -5.97
N PHE A 145 3.91 3.39 -6.01
CA PHE A 145 2.54 3.71 -6.40
C PHE A 145 1.93 4.82 -5.57
N THR A 146 2.39 5.07 -4.34
CA THR A 146 1.84 6.14 -3.50
C THR A 146 2.41 7.52 -3.83
N LYS A 147 3.49 7.60 -4.62
CA LYS A 147 4.19 8.86 -4.97
C LYS A 147 4.10 9.21 -6.45
N MET A 148 3.36 8.43 -7.24
CA MET A 148 3.21 8.67 -8.67
C MET A 148 2.42 9.95 -8.97
N LYS A 149 2.80 10.62 -10.07
CA LYS A 149 2.03 11.73 -10.62
C LYS A 149 0.62 11.26 -11.01
N ARG A 150 -0.38 12.05 -10.61
CA ARG A 150 -1.82 11.83 -10.81
C ARG A 150 -2.43 12.79 -11.83
N GLY A 151 -3.69 12.56 -12.18
CA GLY A 151 -4.50 13.37 -13.08
C GLY A 151 -4.40 12.92 -14.54
N ALA A 152 -4.93 13.72 -15.46
CA ALA A 152 -4.98 13.39 -16.90
C ALA A 152 -3.61 13.01 -17.48
N ASP A 153 -2.55 13.73 -17.09
CA ASP A 153 -1.15 13.46 -17.47
C ASP A 153 -0.42 12.58 -16.44
N GLY A 154 -1.17 11.85 -15.61
CA GLY A 154 -0.66 10.94 -14.60
C GLY A 154 -0.05 9.69 -15.22
N VAL A 155 0.87 9.05 -14.50
CA VAL A 155 1.61 7.90 -15.04
C VAL A 155 0.68 6.71 -15.30
N MET A 156 -0.30 6.46 -14.42
CA MET A 156 -1.27 5.37 -14.61
C MET A 156 -2.29 5.69 -15.71
N ARG A 157 -2.72 6.95 -15.85
CA ARG A 157 -3.65 7.40 -16.91
C ARG A 157 -3.05 7.32 -18.32
N THR A 158 -1.74 7.53 -18.46
CA THR A 158 -1.06 7.60 -19.76
C THR A 158 -0.31 6.32 -20.16
N MET A 159 -0.21 5.33 -19.25
CA MET A 159 0.51 4.08 -19.51
C MET A 159 -0.05 3.32 -20.72
N ASN A 160 0.83 2.74 -21.55
CA ASN A 160 0.42 1.90 -22.68
C ASN A 160 -0.20 0.58 -22.20
N THR A 161 -1.05 -0.02 -23.03
CA THR A 161 -1.84 -1.23 -22.68
C THR A 161 -0.99 -2.40 -22.20
N GLU A 162 0.12 -2.70 -22.87
CA GLU A 162 0.94 -3.86 -22.54
C GLU A 162 1.57 -3.73 -21.14
N LYS A 163 2.14 -2.56 -20.83
CA LYS A 163 2.70 -2.29 -19.51
C LYS A 163 1.60 -2.18 -18.45
N LEU A 164 0.46 -1.59 -18.80
CA LEU A 164 -0.67 -1.36 -17.88
C LEU A 164 -1.25 -2.68 -17.36
N ILE A 165 -1.55 -3.62 -18.26
CA ILE A 165 -2.10 -4.94 -17.89
C ILE A 165 -1.15 -5.72 -16.98
N LYS A 166 0.17 -5.56 -17.16
CA LYS A 166 1.18 -6.16 -16.26
C LYS A 166 1.34 -5.41 -14.93
N THR A 167 1.07 -4.10 -14.91
CA THR A 167 1.25 -3.24 -13.73
C THR A 167 0.08 -3.31 -12.76
N LEU A 168 -1.16 -3.38 -13.27
CA LEU A 168 -2.37 -3.42 -12.45
C LEU A 168 -2.35 -4.60 -11.44
N PRO A 169 -1.99 -5.83 -11.81
CA PRO A 169 -1.84 -6.94 -10.86
C PRO A 169 -0.86 -6.67 -9.71
N ILE A 170 0.19 -5.88 -9.93
CA ILE A 170 1.15 -5.51 -8.88
C ILE A 170 0.49 -4.59 -7.85
N ILE A 171 -0.24 -3.58 -8.31
CA ILE A 171 -1.02 -2.67 -7.45
C ILE A 171 -2.05 -3.45 -6.65
N GLN A 172 -2.74 -4.37 -7.33
CA GLN A 172 -3.74 -5.27 -6.76
C GLN A 172 -3.17 -6.10 -5.60
N THR A 173 -2.01 -6.76 -5.79
CA THR A 173 -1.36 -7.56 -4.74
C THR A 173 -0.92 -6.69 -3.55
N GLN A 174 -0.36 -5.51 -3.81
CA GLN A 174 0.02 -4.58 -2.75
C GLN A 174 -1.19 -4.10 -1.94
N LEU A 175 -2.31 -3.79 -2.61
CA LEU A 175 -3.54 -3.38 -1.95
C LEU A 175 -4.15 -4.53 -1.13
N ASP A 176 -4.11 -5.77 -1.64
CA ASP A 176 -4.58 -6.93 -0.86
C ASP A 176 -3.76 -7.13 0.42
N ALA A 177 -2.44 -7.03 0.34
CA ALA A 177 -1.57 -7.14 1.53
C ALA A 177 -1.86 -6.03 2.56
N LEU A 178 -2.25 -4.83 2.09
CA LEU A 178 -2.69 -3.74 2.95
C LEU A 178 -4.02 -4.06 3.65
N LEU A 179 -5.02 -4.47 2.86
CA LEU A 179 -6.37 -4.75 3.35
C LEU A 179 -6.41 -6.00 4.25
N ASP A 180 -5.47 -6.92 4.10
CA ASP A 180 -5.26 -8.07 4.98
C ASP A 180 -4.88 -7.67 6.42
N PHE A 181 -4.59 -6.38 6.69
CA PHE A 181 -4.49 -5.87 8.06
C PHE A 181 -5.79 -6.10 8.85
N GLN A 182 -6.95 -6.02 8.18
CA GLN A 182 -8.30 -6.26 8.73
C GLN A 182 -8.50 -5.64 10.12
N PRO A 183 -8.44 -4.31 10.23
CA PRO A 183 -8.59 -3.63 11.51
C PRO A 183 -10.04 -3.71 12.00
N ASN A 184 -10.21 -3.82 13.32
CA ASN A 184 -11.48 -3.55 13.99
C ASN A 184 -11.31 -2.31 14.90
N SER A 185 -12.31 -1.44 14.94
CA SER A 185 -12.28 -0.23 15.79
C SER A 185 -12.03 -0.56 17.27
N ASN A 186 -12.49 -1.71 17.75
CA ASN A 186 -12.30 -2.16 19.14
C ASN A 186 -10.87 -2.64 19.43
N GLU A 187 -10.06 -2.92 18.41
CA GLU A 187 -8.67 -3.39 18.55
C GLU A 187 -7.66 -2.24 18.44
N LEU A 188 -8.09 -1.10 17.88
CA LEU A 188 -7.32 0.14 17.72
C LEU A 188 -7.23 0.95 19.04
N THR A 189 -6.61 0.33 20.05
CA THR A 189 -6.71 0.74 21.47
C THR A 189 -5.50 1.48 22.01
N ASN A 190 -4.42 1.61 21.24
CA ASN A 190 -3.18 2.21 21.74
C ASN A 190 -2.41 2.97 20.64
N GLY A 191 -1.52 3.88 21.06
CA GLY A 191 -0.81 4.77 20.14
C GLY A 191 0.08 4.06 19.11
N VAL A 192 0.54 2.82 19.38
CA VAL A 192 1.38 2.07 18.43
C VAL A 192 0.55 1.58 17.25
N ILE A 193 -0.51 0.80 17.52
CA ILE A 193 -1.38 0.27 16.45
C ILE A 193 -2.13 1.39 15.72
N ASN A 194 -2.54 2.46 16.42
CA ASN A 194 -3.21 3.59 15.79
C ASN A 194 -2.29 4.33 14.81
N THR A 195 -1.00 4.45 15.12
CA THR A 195 -0.01 5.01 14.19
C THR A 195 0.21 4.10 12.99
N ALA A 196 0.30 2.78 13.20
CA ALA A 196 0.43 1.82 12.11
C ALA A 196 -0.76 1.91 11.14
N PHE A 197 -1.98 1.90 11.69
CA PHE A 197 -3.22 2.00 10.93
C PHE A 197 -3.34 3.33 10.18
N MET A 198 -2.96 4.45 10.79
CA MET A 198 -2.93 5.76 10.11
C MET A 198 -2.00 5.77 8.89
N LEU A 199 -0.84 5.10 8.96
CA LEU A 199 0.05 4.97 7.81
C LEU A 199 -0.57 4.06 6.71
N LEU A 200 -1.19 2.94 7.07
CA LEU A 200 -1.91 2.10 6.09
C LEU A 200 -3.06 2.86 5.44
N PHE A 201 -3.81 3.64 6.20
CA PHE A 201 -4.88 4.47 5.67
C PHE A 201 -4.34 5.45 4.64
N LYS A 202 -3.25 6.18 4.95
CA LYS A 202 -2.65 7.11 3.99
C LYS A 202 -2.13 6.45 2.72
N ASP A 203 -1.61 5.23 2.82
CA ASP A 203 -1.17 4.46 1.65
C ASP A 203 -2.36 3.86 0.89
N SER A 204 -3.45 3.45 1.55
CA SER A 204 -4.63 2.87 0.89
C SER A 204 -5.30 3.87 -0.04
N ILE A 205 -5.47 5.12 0.40
CA ILE A 205 -6.00 6.22 -0.44
C ILE A 205 -5.13 6.39 -1.69
N ARG A 206 -3.81 6.48 -1.51
CA ARG A 206 -2.88 6.76 -2.61
C ARG A 206 -2.74 5.59 -3.58
N ILE A 207 -2.69 4.36 -3.07
CA ILE A 207 -2.65 3.12 -3.89
C ILE A 207 -3.95 3.01 -4.68
N PHE A 208 -5.10 3.21 -4.03
CA PHE A 208 -6.39 3.10 -4.69
C PHE A 208 -6.58 4.17 -5.77
N ALA A 209 -6.13 5.40 -5.54
CA ALA A 209 -6.12 6.42 -6.58
C ALA A 209 -5.30 5.99 -7.82
N ALA A 210 -4.11 5.41 -7.62
CA ALA A 210 -3.31 4.85 -8.71
C ALA A 210 -4.05 3.72 -9.45
N TYR A 211 -4.69 2.86 -8.66
CA TYR A 211 -5.41 1.71 -9.17
C TYR A 211 -6.61 2.14 -10.03
N ASN A 212 -7.38 3.11 -9.54
CA ASN A 212 -8.53 3.69 -10.22
C ASN A 212 -8.11 4.33 -11.56
N GLU A 213 -7.07 5.18 -11.56
CA GLU A 213 -6.54 5.77 -12.79
C GLU A 213 -6.14 4.71 -13.83
N GLY A 214 -5.48 3.64 -13.38
CA GLY A 214 -5.07 2.55 -14.24
C GLY A 214 -6.25 1.75 -14.80
N VAL A 215 -7.30 1.53 -13.99
CA VAL A 215 -8.53 0.85 -14.44
C VAL A 215 -9.28 1.71 -15.44
N ILE A 216 -9.43 3.02 -15.23
CA ILE A 216 -10.07 3.92 -16.20
C ILE A 216 -9.30 3.87 -17.54
N ASN A 217 -7.96 3.94 -17.50
CA ASN A 217 -7.12 3.87 -18.71
C ASN A 217 -7.30 2.53 -19.45
N MET A 218 -7.37 1.44 -18.69
CA MET A 218 -7.61 0.11 -19.24
C MET A 218 -8.98 0.01 -19.91
N LEU A 219 -10.03 0.53 -19.27
CA LEU A 219 -11.40 0.52 -19.81
C LEU A 219 -11.55 1.38 -21.06
N GLU A 220 -10.92 2.56 -21.11
CA GLU A 220 -10.90 3.44 -22.29
C GLU A 220 -10.30 2.75 -23.52
N LYS A 221 -9.36 1.82 -23.32
CA LYS A 221 -8.68 1.09 -24.39
C LYS A 221 -9.25 -0.30 -24.66
N TYR A 222 -10.18 -0.79 -23.83
CA TYR A 222 -10.60 -2.20 -23.80
C TYR A 222 -11.12 -2.72 -25.14
N PHE A 223 -11.94 -1.93 -25.83
CA PHE A 223 -12.58 -2.32 -27.09
C PHE A 223 -11.61 -2.38 -28.28
N ASP A 224 -10.41 -1.81 -28.12
CA ASP A 224 -9.32 -1.87 -29.11
C ASP A 224 -8.28 -2.96 -28.76
N MET A 225 -8.46 -3.67 -27.64
CA MET A 225 -7.52 -4.69 -27.19
C MET A 225 -7.63 -5.99 -27.98
N LYS A 226 -6.54 -6.76 -28.02
CA LYS A 226 -6.58 -8.13 -28.54
C LYS A 226 -7.34 -9.04 -27.58
N LYS A 227 -7.93 -10.11 -28.09
CA LYS A 227 -8.68 -11.11 -27.31
C LYS A 227 -8.04 -11.50 -25.97
N ASN A 228 -6.75 -11.85 -25.95
CA ASN A 228 -6.06 -12.24 -24.72
C ASN A 228 -5.96 -11.08 -23.71
N GLN A 229 -5.71 -9.86 -24.20
CA GLN A 229 -5.69 -8.65 -23.39
C GLN A 229 -7.08 -8.32 -22.85
N CYS A 230 -8.15 -8.49 -23.63
CA CYS A 230 -9.53 -8.36 -23.12
C CYS A 230 -9.81 -9.34 -21.98
N LYS A 231 -9.37 -10.60 -22.10
CA LYS A 231 -9.53 -11.61 -21.03
C LYS A 231 -8.83 -11.16 -19.74
N GLU A 232 -7.56 -10.77 -19.84
CA GLU A 232 -6.79 -10.30 -18.69
C GLU A 232 -7.39 -9.03 -18.07
N ALA A 233 -7.76 -8.05 -18.91
CA ALA A 233 -8.36 -6.80 -18.47
C ALA A 233 -9.72 -7.00 -17.78
N LEU A 234 -10.55 -7.92 -18.28
CA LEU A 234 -11.84 -8.25 -17.67
C LEU A 234 -11.66 -8.85 -16.27
N GLU A 235 -10.71 -9.77 -16.10
CA GLU A 235 -10.41 -10.35 -14.78
C GLU A 235 -9.85 -9.29 -13.81
N ILE A 236 -8.99 -8.39 -14.30
CA ILE A 236 -8.50 -7.25 -13.53
C ILE A 236 -9.67 -6.37 -13.05
N TYR A 237 -10.63 -6.07 -13.94
CA TYR A 237 -11.79 -5.26 -13.61
C TYR A 237 -12.74 -5.94 -12.61
N LYS A 238 -13.05 -7.22 -12.78
CA LYS A 238 -13.83 -7.99 -11.79
C LYS A 238 -13.17 -7.95 -10.41
N THR A 239 -11.84 -8.08 -10.38
CA THR A 239 -11.11 -8.02 -9.11
C THR A 239 -11.04 -6.59 -8.54
N PHE A 240 -11.06 -5.55 -9.37
CA PHE A 240 -11.23 -4.15 -8.94
C PHE A 240 -12.52 -3.94 -8.16
N LEU A 241 -13.65 -4.42 -8.69
CA LEU A 241 -14.96 -4.28 -8.02
C LEU A 241 -14.96 -4.90 -6.62
N ASN A 242 -14.39 -6.11 -6.48
CA ASN A 242 -14.29 -6.77 -5.18
C ASN A 242 -13.41 -5.99 -4.18
N ARG A 243 -12.30 -5.40 -4.65
CA ARG A 243 -11.39 -4.61 -3.79
C ARG A 243 -11.99 -3.28 -3.37
N MET A 244 -12.82 -2.67 -4.21
CA MET A 244 -13.56 -1.46 -3.86
C MET A 244 -14.46 -1.67 -2.64
N THR A 245 -15.16 -2.81 -2.58
CA THR A 245 -15.97 -3.21 -1.41
C THR A 245 -15.12 -3.36 -0.16
N LYS A 246 -14.00 -4.11 -0.23
CA LYS A 246 -13.09 -4.29 0.91
C LYS A 246 -12.47 -2.97 1.39
N LEU A 247 -12.12 -2.08 0.46
CA LEU A 247 -11.61 -0.76 0.81
C LEU A 247 -12.68 0.07 1.52
N SER A 248 -13.94 0.05 1.05
CA SER A 248 -15.05 0.73 1.73
C SER A 248 -15.19 0.27 3.18
N GLU A 249 -15.09 -1.03 3.45
CA GLU A 249 -15.11 -1.57 4.81
C GLU A 249 -13.93 -1.08 5.66
N PHE A 250 -12.72 -1.08 5.09
CA PHE A 250 -11.52 -0.55 5.75
C PHE A 250 -11.67 0.94 6.11
N LEU A 251 -12.25 1.74 5.22
CA LEU A 251 -12.48 3.17 5.43
C LEU A 251 -13.54 3.44 6.49
N LYS A 252 -14.62 2.65 6.55
CA LYS A 252 -15.61 2.73 7.64
C LYS A 252 -14.98 2.53 9.02
N VAL A 253 -13.95 1.68 9.13
CA VAL A 253 -13.20 1.54 10.39
C VAL A 253 -12.40 2.80 10.71
N ALA A 254 -11.80 3.44 9.69
CA ALA A 254 -11.09 4.71 9.84
C ALA A 254 -12.01 5.83 10.34
N GLU A 255 -13.21 5.94 9.78
CA GLU A 255 -14.24 6.89 10.22
C GLU A 255 -14.60 6.70 11.70
N ARG A 256 -14.87 5.44 12.12
CA ARG A 256 -15.26 5.11 13.50
C ARG A 256 -14.20 5.47 14.54
N VAL A 257 -12.93 5.46 14.17
CA VAL A 257 -11.83 5.85 15.06
C VAL A 257 -11.42 7.33 14.91
N GLY A 258 -12.25 8.13 14.21
CA GLY A 258 -12.10 9.58 14.10
C GLY A 258 -11.05 10.04 13.08
N ILE A 259 -10.71 9.22 12.09
CA ILE A 259 -9.87 9.65 10.97
C ILE A 259 -10.75 10.37 9.96
N ASP A 260 -10.47 11.66 9.76
CA ASP A 260 -11.09 12.44 8.70
C ASP A 260 -10.65 11.89 7.33
N GLN A 261 -11.64 11.52 6.52
CA GLN A 261 -11.41 11.00 5.18
C GLN A 261 -11.22 12.13 4.15
N GLY A 262 -11.53 13.38 4.52
CA GLY A 262 -11.62 14.50 3.57
C GLY A 262 -12.60 14.21 2.42
N ASP A 263 -12.47 14.95 1.32
CA ASP A 263 -13.26 14.74 0.09
C ASP A 263 -12.77 13.53 -0.76
N TYR A 264 -11.88 12.68 -0.22
CA TYR A 264 -11.12 11.73 -1.02
C TYR A 264 -11.93 10.56 -1.62
N LEU A 265 -13.14 10.29 -1.14
CA LEU A 265 -13.79 8.99 -1.36
C LEU A 265 -15.32 9.11 -1.45
N ASP A 266 -15.82 9.49 -2.62
CA ASP A 266 -17.13 9.00 -3.05
C ASP A 266 -16.89 7.74 -3.90
N LEU A 267 -16.90 6.57 -3.24
CA LEU A 267 -16.79 5.28 -3.93
C LEU A 267 -18.12 4.96 -4.62
N ALA A 268 -18.41 5.64 -5.73
CA ALA A 268 -19.60 5.39 -6.53
C ALA A 268 -19.60 3.95 -7.04
N GLN A 269 -20.72 3.23 -6.88
CA GLN A 269 -20.81 1.88 -7.40
C GLN A 269 -20.66 1.89 -8.93
N ALA A 270 -19.79 1.01 -9.43
CA ALA A 270 -19.63 0.84 -10.86
C ALA A 270 -20.96 0.33 -11.47
N PRO A 271 -21.40 0.89 -12.61
CA PRO A 271 -22.62 0.44 -13.26
C PRO A 271 -22.52 -1.03 -13.67
N THR A 272 -23.51 -1.85 -13.27
CA THR A 272 -23.56 -3.28 -13.62
C THR A 272 -23.58 -3.51 -15.13
N SER A 273 -24.22 -2.60 -15.88
CA SER A 273 -24.27 -2.62 -17.34
C SER A 273 -22.89 -2.54 -18.01
N LEU A 274 -21.89 -1.93 -17.36
CA LEU A 274 -20.54 -1.87 -17.92
C LEU A 274 -19.89 -3.25 -17.93
N LEU A 275 -20.06 -4.05 -16.86
CA LEU A 275 -19.49 -5.39 -16.79
C LEU A 275 -20.07 -6.29 -17.91
N GLU A 276 -21.38 -6.24 -18.10
CA GLU A 276 -22.07 -6.99 -19.16
C GLU A 276 -21.55 -6.60 -20.56
N ALA A 277 -21.34 -5.31 -20.82
CA ALA A 277 -20.81 -4.85 -22.10
C ALA A 277 -19.38 -5.36 -22.37
N LEU A 278 -18.52 -5.39 -21.34
CA LEU A 278 -17.15 -5.92 -21.47
C LEU A 278 -17.16 -7.43 -21.75
N GLU A 279 -18.05 -8.18 -21.11
CA GLU A 279 -18.23 -9.63 -21.31
C GLU A 279 -18.76 -9.95 -22.72
N GLN A 280 -19.76 -9.21 -23.19
CA GLN A 280 -20.32 -9.37 -24.53
C GLN A 280 -19.27 -9.08 -25.62
N HIS A 281 -18.47 -8.02 -25.45
CA HIS A 281 -17.40 -7.71 -26.40
C HIS A 281 -16.38 -8.87 -26.46
N LEU A 282 -15.95 -9.40 -25.32
CA LEU A 282 -15.03 -10.54 -25.28
C LEU A 282 -15.62 -11.78 -25.97
N ALA A 283 -16.89 -12.09 -25.73
CA ALA A 283 -17.58 -13.21 -26.38
C ALA A 283 -17.67 -13.03 -27.90
N SER A 284 -17.85 -11.80 -28.40
CA SER A 284 -17.83 -11.52 -29.85
C SER A 284 -16.48 -11.83 -30.51
N LEU A 285 -15.38 -11.74 -29.75
CA LEU A 285 -14.04 -12.11 -30.19
C LEU A 285 -13.79 -13.63 -30.14
N ASP A 286 -14.59 -14.39 -29.38
CA ASP A 286 -14.60 -15.85 -29.41
C ASP A 286 -15.27 -16.40 -30.69
N GLY A 287 -16.18 -15.64 -31.31
CA GLY A 287 -17.06 -16.08 -32.40
C GLY A 287 -16.53 -16.04 -33.85
N ARG A 288 -15.23 -15.80 -34.13
CA ARG A 288 -14.74 -15.82 -35.54
C ARG A 288 -14.49 -17.23 -36.09
N LYS A 289 -15.59 -17.91 -36.39
CA LYS A 289 -15.90 -18.56 -37.69
C LYS A 289 -17.39 -18.91 -37.72
N LEU A 290 -18.26 -17.92 -37.87
CA LEU A 290 -19.56 -18.11 -38.54
C LEU A 290 -19.67 -17.04 -39.62
N LYS A 291 -19.80 -17.52 -40.85
CA LYS A 291 -19.94 -16.76 -42.09
C LYS A 291 -21.21 -15.91 -42.08
N ASP A 292 -21.12 -14.79 -42.79
CA ASP A 292 -22.20 -14.07 -43.46
C ASP A 292 -23.53 -13.91 -42.70
N LEU A 293 -23.70 -12.74 -42.09
CA LEU A 293 -24.95 -11.99 -42.24
C LEU A 293 -24.61 -10.53 -42.54
N SER A 294 -24.75 -10.18 -43.83
CA SER A 294 -25.10 -8.83 -44.24
C SER A 294 -26.44 -8.49 -43.57
N THR A 295 -26.52 -7.43 -42.78
CA THR A 295 -27.03 -6.13 -43.20
C THR A 295 -26.96 -5.20 -42.00
N GLY A 296 -26.78 -3.90 -42.27
CA GLY A 296 -26.40 -2.90 -41.28
C GLY A 296 -27.41 -2.67 -40.15
N THR A 297 -26.96 -1.80 -39.24
CA THR A 297 -27.67 -1.22 -38.09
C THR A 297 -27.43 -1.92 -36.75
N GLN A 298 -26.26 -1.72 -36.14
CA GLN A 298 -26.12 -1.81 -34.67
C GLN A 298 -24.86 -1.14 -34.07
N TYR A 299 -24.17 -0.24 -34.79
CA TYR A 299 -23.04 0.53 -34.25
C TYR A 299 -23.47 1.78 -33.43
N LEU A 300 -24.74 1.88 -32.99
CA LEU A 300 -25.31 3.14 -32.48
C LEU A 300 -25.77 3.15 -31.02
N LEU A 301 -25.43 2.14 -30.21
CA LEU A 301 -25.73 2.16 -28.76
C LEU A 301 -24.58 1.65 -27.88
N LEU A 302 -23.33 1.98 -28.23
CA LEU A 302 -22.30 2.04 -27.19
C LEU A 302 -22.50 3.37 -26.46
N PRO A 303 -22.84 3.39 -25.16
CA PRO A 303 -22.82 4.63 -24.40
C PRO A 303 -21.41 5.20 -24.53
N GLN A 304 -21.30 6.47 -24.94
CA GLN A 304 -20.01 7.15 -24.99
C GLN A 304 -19.33 6.98 -23.63
N ILE A 305 -18.17 6.33 -23.57
CA ILE A 305 -17.42 6.09 -22.33
C ILE A 305 -17.17 7.40 -21.54
N SER A 306 -17.29 8.57 -22.19
CA SER A 306 -17.30 9.89 -21.57
C SER A 306 -18.35 10.07 -20.44
N THR A 307 -19.50 9.40 -20.49
CA THR A 307 -20.50 9.47 -19.40
C THR A 307 -20.12 8.58 -18.20
N TYR A 308 -19.32 7.53 -18.40
CA TYR A 308 -18.74 6.75 -17.31
C TYR A 308 -17.50 7.40 -16.71
N GLY A 309 -16.79 8.22 -17.48
CA GLY A 309 -15.72 9.10 -17.01
C GLY A 309 -16.21 9.97 -15.85
N SER A 310 -17.41 10.56 -15.96
CA SER A 310 -17.99 11.41 -14.91
C SER A 310 -18.42 10.66 -13.64
N ILE A 311 -18.68 9.34 -13.72
CA ILE A 311 -19.10 8.52 -12.56
C ILE A 311 -17.88 8.04 -11.75
N ILE A 312 -16.68 8.02 -12.37
CA ILE A 312 -15.43 7.55 -11.74
C ILE A 312 -14.44 8.74 -11.50
N ALA A 313 -14.79 9.96 -11.90
CA ALA A 313 -13.93 11.16 -11.90
C ALA A 313 -14.02 12.06 -10.65
N LEU A 314 -14.30 11.51 -9.47
CA LEU A 314 -14.08 12.24 -8.21
C LEU A 314 -12.99 11.57 -7.38
N VAL A 315 -11.75 11.62 -7.89
CA VAL A 315 -10.48 11.55 -7.13
C VAL A 315 -9.44 12.43 -7.80
#